data_AF-A0AAR2LEN7-F1
#
_entry.id   AF-A0AAR2LEN7-F1
#
_cell.length_a   1.000
_cell.length_b   1.000
_cell.length_c   1.000
_cell.angle_alpha   90.00
_cell.angle_beta   90.00
_cell.angle_gamma   90.00
#
_symmetry.space_group_name_H-M   'P 1'
#
loop_
_entity.id
_entity.type
_entity.pdbx_description
1 polymer ?
#
loop_
_entity_poly.entity_id
_entity_poly.type
_entity_poly.pdbx_seq_one_letter_code
_entity_poly.pdbx_strand_id
1 'polypeptide(L)' 'MPVCLHKISSDYSNLCFKCKQERGTYMHCFWSCDKIQFYWKGIHHELEKILKIRMVFSPAMFLLNLVLANLAIANVLS' A
#
# COMPACT_ATOMS: atom_id res chain seq x y z
N MET A 1 14.22 -0.18 -0.56
CA MET A 1 13.54 -0.81 -1.71
C MET A 1 14.56 -1.62 -2.51
N PRO A 2 14.19 -2.78 -3.09
CA PRO A 2 15.12 -3.62 -3.85
C PRO A 2 15.95 -2.85 -4.88
N VAL A 3 15.32 -1.93 -5.62
CA VAL A 3 16.03 -1.06 -6.57
C VAL A 3 17.07 -0.15 -5.90
N CYS A 4 16.79 0.39 -4.72
CA CYS A 4 17.75 1.23 -4.00
C CYS A 4 18.91 0.40 -3.44
N LEU A 5 18.62 -0.81 -2.94
CA LEU A 5 19.64 -1.71 -2.40
C LEU A 5 20.59 -2.19 -3.50
N HIS A 6 20.04 -2.58 -4.65
CA HIS A 6 20.81 -2.95 -5.84
C HIS A 6 21.74 -1.82 -6.33
N LYS A 7 21.34 -0.55 -6.15
CA LYS A 7 22.21 0.61 -6.46
C LYS A 7 23.37 0.77 -5.49
N ILE A 8 23.22 0.31 -4.24
CA ILE A 8 24.25 0.40 -3.20
C ILE A 8 25.23 -0.77 -3.31
N SER A 9 24.73 -1.98 -3.58
CA SER A 9 25.54 -3.16 -3.89
C SER A 9 24.82 -4.04 -4.91
N SER A 10 25.56 -4.46 -5.94
CA SER A 10 25.06 -5.31 -7.02
C SER A 10 24.68 -6.72 -6.57
N ASP A 11 25.10 -7.15 -5.37
CA ASP A 11 24.79 -8.48 -4.82
C ASP A 11 23.29 -8.62 -4.49
N TYR A 12 22.61 -7.49 -4.28
CA TYR A 12 21.18 -7.49 -4.02
C TYR A 12 20.39 -7.46 -5.32
N SER A 13 19.40 -8.33 -5.47
CA SER A 13 18.48 -8.28 -6.62
C SER A 13 17.65 -6.98 -6.63
N ASN A 14 17.47 -6.40 -7.83
CA ASN A 14 16.57 -5.26 -8.03
C ASN A 14 15.08 -5.63 -8.10
N LEU A 15 14.75 -6.93 -8.01
CA LEU A 15 13.39 -7.45 -8.13
C LEU A 15 12.61 -7.30 -6.82
N CYS A 16 11.29 -7.17 -6.94
CA CYS A 16 10.38 -7.10 -5.81
C CYS A 16 10.57 -8.29 -4.85
N PHE A 17 10.62 -8.01 -3.55
CA PHE A 17 10.73 -9.06 -2.54
C PHE A 17 9.50 -9.98 -2.44
N LYS A 18 8.36 -9.57 -2.99
CA LYS A 18 7.09 -10.30 -2.88
C LYS A 18 6.83 -11.16 -4.10
N CYS A 19 6.73 -10.58 -5.29
CA CYS A 19 6.47 -11.35 -6.51
C CYS A 19 7.74 -11.95 -7.13
N LYS A 20 8.94 -11.42 -6.82
CA LYS A 20 10.23 -11.84 -7.40
C LYS A 20 10.26 -11.79 -8.95
N GLN A 21 9.37 -11.02 -9.57
CA GLN A 21 9.19 -10.98 -11.03
C GLN A 21 9.43 -9.58 -11.60
N GLU A 22 8.83 -8.56 -10.99
CA GLU A 22 8.94 -7.17 -11.45
C GLU A 22 9.97 -6.37 -10.64
N ARG A 23 10.39 -5.24 -11.20
CA ARG A 23 11.33 -4.30 -10.57
C ARG A 23 10.77 -3.79 -9.24
N GLY A 24 11.54 -3.97 -8.17
CA GLY A 24 11.15 -3.62 -6.80
C GLY A 24 11.28 -2.13 -6.49
N THR A 25 10.50 -1.31 -7.18
CA THR A 25 10.32 0.11 -6.82
C THR A 25 9.51 0.24 -5.53
N TYR A 26 9.48 1.44 -4.94
CA TYR A 26 8.63 1.73 -3.78
C TYR A 26 7.15 1.44 -4.09
N MET A 27 6.62 2.04 -5.16
CA MET A 27 5.23 1.88 -5.54
C MET A 27 4.88 0.42 -5.85
N HIS A 28 5.77 -0.33 -6.50
CA HIS A 28 5.51 -1.74 -6.74
C HIS A 28 5.50 -2.55 -5.43
N CYS A 29 6.50 -2.39 -4.57
CA CYS A 29 6.61 -3.19 -3.34
C CYS A 29 5.52 -2.90 -2.30
N PHE A 30 4.91 -1.71 -2.33
CA PHE A 30 3.89 -1.32 -1.36
C PHE A 30 2.49 -1.21 -1.93
N TRP A 31 2.32 -1.12 -3.25
CA TRP A 31 1.01 -0.97 -3.85
C TRP A 31 0.81 -1.88 -5.04
N SER A 32 1.48 -1.65 -6.17
CA SER A 32 1.07 -2.23 -7.46
C SER A 32 1.48 -3.69 -7.69
N CYS A 33 2.31 -4.29 -6.82
CA CYS A 33 2.59 -5.72 -6.89
C CYS A 33 1.31 -6.54 -6.69
N ASP A 34 1.04 -7.53 -7.54
CA ASP A 34 -0.18 -8.35 -7.46
C ASP A 34 -0.37 -9.03 -6.09
N LYS A 35 0.72 -9.50 -5.48
CA LYS A 35 0.69 -10.11 -4.14
C LYS A 35 0.28 -9.10 -3.06
N ILE A 36 0.69 -7.84 -3.24
CA ILE A 36 0.37 -6.73 -2.33
C ILE A 36 -1.03 -6.19 -2.61
N GLN A 37 -1.44 -6.08 -3.88
CA GLN A 37 -2.81 -5.72 -4.27
C GLN A 37 -3.83 -6.70 -3.69
N PHE A 38 -3.57 -8.01 -3.76
CA PHE A 38 -4.44 -9.03 -3.16
C PHE A 38 -4.63 -8.79 -1.66
N TYR A 39 -3.53 -8.52 -0.95
CA TYR A 39 -3.57 -8.21 0.48
C TYR A 39 -4.35 -6.93 0.79
N TRP A 40 -4.09 -5.85 0.05
CA TRP A 40 -4.77 -4.57 0.26
C TRP A 40 -6.26 -4.63 -0.03
N LYS A 41 -6.70 -5.42 -1.03
CA LYS A 41 -8.13 -5.64 -1.29
C LYS A 41 -8.83 -6.29 -0.10
N GLY A 42 -8.17 -7.24 0.57
CA GLY A 42 -8.69 -7.84 1.81
C GLY A 42 -8.84 -6.81 2.93
N ILE A 43 -7.81 -6.00 3.16
CA ILE A 43 -7.87 -4.92 4.16
C ILE A 43 -8.96 -3.91 3.82
N HIS A 44 -9.04 -3.47 2.56
CA HIS A 44 -10.04 -2.52 2.09
C HIS A 44 -11.46 -3.01 2.40
N HIS A 45 -11.77 -4.26 2.05
CA HIS A 45 -13.05 -4.88 2.34
C HIS A 45 -13.38 -4.93 3.83
N GLU A 46 -12.43 -5.35 4.68
CA GLU A 46 -12.66 -5.42 6.12
C GLU A 46 -12.80 -4.03 6.76
N LEU A 47 -12.03 -3.04 6.31
CA LEU A 47 -12.15 -1.66 6.78
C LEU A 47 -13.51 -1.05 6.43
N GLU A 48 -14.01 -1.22 5.20
CA GLU A 48 -15.34 -0.73 4.82
C GLU A 48 -16.44 -1.35 5.70
N LYS A 49 -16.33 -2.65 6.03
CA LYS A 49 -17.28 -3.33 6.93
C LYS A 49 -17.23 -2.82 8.36
N ILE A 50 -16.04 -2.60 8.91
CA ILE A 50 -15.85 -2.16 10.30
C ILE A 50 -16.32 -0.71 10.46
N LEU A 51 -15.90 0.15 9.53
CA LEU A 51 -16.14 1.59 9.59
C LEU A 51 -17.51 1.98 9.04
N LYS A 52 -18.20 1.08 8.33
CA LYS A 52 -19.49 1.32 7.67
C LYS A 52 -19.46 2.48 6.67
N ILE A 53 -18.31 2.71 6.02
CA ILE A 53 -18.12 3.73 4.97
C ILE A 53 -17.67 3.07 3.67
N ARG A 54 -17.94 3.73 2.54
CA ARG A 54 -17.29 3.39 1.26
C ARG A 54 -16.01 4.20 1.11
N MET A 55 -14.92 3.53 0.79
CA MET A 55 -13.59 4.11 0.67
C MET A 55 -13.06 3.95 -0.75
N VAL A 56 -12.34 4.97 -1.23
CA VAL A 56 -11.62 4.85 -2.49
C VAL A 56 -10.42 3.92 -2.31
N PHE A 57 -10.34 2.88 -3.14
CA PHE A 57 -9.20 1.96 -3.15
C PHE A 57 -8.04 2.57 -3.95
N SER A 58 -7.23 3.39 -3.27
CA SER A 58 -6.10 4.10 -3.89
C SER A 58 -4.84 4.07 -3.02
N PRO A 59 -3.64 4.18 -3.61
CA PRO A 59 -2.41 4.18 -2.84
C PRO A 59 -2.35 5.36 -1.86
N ALA A 60 -2.90 6.52 -2.23
CA ALA A 60 -2.95 7.67 -1.34
C ALA A 60 -3.74 7.36 -0.06
N MET A 61 -4.88 6.68 -0.18
CA MET A 61 -5.70 6.32 0.98
C MET A 61 -4.98 5.37 1.94
N PHE A 62 -4.29 4.36 1.39
CA PHE A 62 -3.70 3.28 2.18
C PHE A 62 -2.27 3.55 2.65
N LEU A 63 -1.46 4.27 1.86
CA LEU A 63 -0.06 4.54 2.19
C LEU A 63 0.13 5.86 2.95
N LEU A 64 -0.81 6.81 2.82
CA LEU A 64 -0.71 8.13 3.47
C LEU A 64 -1.72 8.32 4.60
N ASN A 65 -2.39 7.24 5.04
CA ASN A 65 -3.32 7.25 6.18
C ASN A 65 -4.48 8.26 6.06
N LEU A 66 -4.92 8.57 4.85
CA LEU A 66 -5.95 9.59 4.62
C LEU A 66 -7.34 9.17 5.14
N VAL A 67 -7.59 7.86 5.27
CA VAL A 67 -8.83 7.32 5.87
C VAL A 67 -9.00 7.83 7.30
N LEU A 68 -7.98 7.64 8.15
CA LEU A 68 -8.05 8.04 9.56
C LEU A 68 -8.06 9.55 9.72
N ALA A 69 -7.35 10.29 8.86
CA ALA A 69 -7.40 11.75 8.85
C ALA A 69 -8.82 12.26 8.58
N ASN A 70 -9.50 11.71 7.57
CA ASN A 70 -10.87 12.11 7.23
C ASN A 70 -11.87 11.75 8.34
N LEU A 71 -11.74 10.57 8.95
CA LEU A 71 -12.59 10.17 10.08
C LEU A 71 -12.35 11.02 11.32
N ALA A 72 -11.10 11.35 11.63
CA ALA A 72 -10.77 12.26 12.73
C ALA A 72 -11.36 13.65 12.51
N ILE A 73 -11.28 14.17 11.28
CA ILE A 73 -11.90 15.46 10.93
C ILE A 73 -13.42 15.38 11.05
N ALA A 74 -14.07 14.32 10.55
CA ALA A 74 -15.51 14.16 10.66
C ALA A 74 -15.99 14.12 12.12
N ASN A 75 -15.26 13.45 13.00
CA ASN A 75 -15.59 13.34 14.43
C ASN A 75 -15.31 14.62 15.23
N VAL A 76 -14.44 15.51 14.74
CA VAL A 76 -14.20 16.84 15.37
C VAL A 76 -15.27 17.86 14.96
N LEU A 77 -15.97 17.61 13.85
CA LEU A 77 -16.99 18.49 13.30
C LEU A 77 -18.43 18.03 13.62
N SER A 78 -18.59 16.93 14.35
CA SER A 78 -19.87 16.38 14.85
C SER A 78 -20.02 16.57 16.36
#